data_AF-A0A7C4GQR3-F1
#
_entry.id   AF-A0A7C4GQR3-F1
#
_cell.length_a   1.000
_cell.length_b   1.000
_cell.length_c   1.000
_cell.angle_alpha   90.00
_cell.angle_beta   90.00
_cell.angle_gamma   90.00
#
_symmetry.space_group_name_H-M   'P 1'
#
loop_
_entity.id
_entity.type
_entity.pdbx_description
1 polymer ?
#
loop_
_entity_poly.entity_id
_entity_poly.type
_entity_poly.pdbx_seq_one_letter_code
_entity_poly.pdbx_strand_id
1 'polypeptide(L)'
;MSTETEICNVLDGIWAEITEMLKELINRKVDISQATRIALDGAKVLINLCKFHPRLAHDVTPSMLDSVQGFCVGCCGADVVSRIVCELKTAQDLITIKAVSVVDESVIISWQKKLEELWSKVSKNFQKKDVVTSIT
;
A
#
# COMPACT_ATOMS: atom_id res chain seq x y z
N MET A 1 -21.42 0.96 2.91
CA MET A 1 -20.13 1.14 2.23
C MET A 1 -19.74 -0.21 1.64
N SER A 2 -19.13 -0.29 0.44
CA SER A 2 -18.68 -1.60 -0.06
C SER A 2 -17.39 -2.02 0.66
N THR A 3 -17.17 -3.33 0.78
CA THR A 3 -15.94 -3.92 1.36
C THR A 3 -14.66 -3.38 0.70
N GLU A 4 -14.74 -3.02 -0.58
CA GLU A 4 -13.63 -2.43 -1.34
C GLU A 4 -13.36 -0.95 -0.97
N THR A 5 -14.39 -0.16 -0.68
CA THR A 5 -14.17 1.19 -0.15
C THR A 5 -13.56 1.14 1.26
N GLU A 6 -13.98 0.16 2.07
CA GLU A 6 -13.40 -0.05 3.41
C GLU A 6 -11.92 -0.42 3.34
N ILE A 7 -11.53 -1.38 2.49
CA ILE A 7 -10.13 -1.79 2.37
C ILE A 7 -9.26 -0.64 1.85
N CYS A 8 -9.76 0.17 0.92
CA CYS A 8 -9.00 1.29 0.36
C CYS A 8 -8.88 2.49 1.30
N ASN A 9 -9.80 2.66 2.25
CA ASN A 9 -9.60 3.59 3.36
C ASN A 9 -8.51 3.13 4.33
N VAL A 10 -8.43 1.82 4.61
CA VAL A 10 -7.35 1.27 5.44
C VAL A 10 -6.00 1.41 4.74
N LEU A 11 -5.93 1.12 3.42
CA LEU A 11 -4.71 1.27 2.62
C LEU A 11 -4.22 2.73 2.56
N ASP A 12 -5.13 3.71 2.57
CA ASP A 12 -4.75 5.12 2.68
C ASP A 12 -4.11 5.46 4.03
N GLY A 13 -4.59 4.84 5.11
CA GLY A 13 -3.95 4.97 6.43
C GLY A 13 -2.53 4.38 6.44
N ILE A 14 -2.32 3.25 5.77
CA ILE A 14 -0.99 2.64 5.63
C ILE A 14 -0.08 3.56 4.82
N TRP A 15 -0.55 4.08 3.68
CA TRP A 15 0.19 5.05 2.88
C TRP A 15 0.60 6.28 3.68
N ALA A 16 -0.30 6.81 4.52
CA ALA A 16 -0.02 7.96 5.37
C ALA A 16 1.10 7.66 6.38
N GLU A 17 1.03 6.53 7.10
CA GLU A 17 2.08 6.15 8.05
C GLU A 17 3.44 5.93 7.36
N ILE A 18 3.48 5.25 6.20
CA ILE A 18 4.74 5.07 5.45
C ILE A 18 5.28 6.42 4.95
N THR A 19 4.41 7.36 4.58
CA THR A 19 4.80 8.72 4.20
C THR A 19 5.41 9.48 5.38
N GLU A 20 4.87 9.32 6.59
CA GLU A 20 5.47 9.90 7.79
C GLU A 20 6.85 9.30 8.10
N MET A 21 7.02 7.97 7.95
CA MET A 21 8.35 7.33 8.05
C MET A 21 9.33 7.95 7.04
N LEU A 22 8.91 8.10 5.78
CA LEU A 22 9.73 8.72 4.73
C LEU A 22 10.12 10.15 5.09
N LYS A 23 9.18 10.97 5.57
CA LYS A 23 9.45 12.35 6.00
C LYS A 23 10.48 12.40 7.12
N GLU A 24 10.38 11.52 8.11
CA GLU A 24 11.36 11.43 9.20
C GLU A 24 12.77 11.15 8.67
N LEU A 25 12.91 10.19 7.74
CA LEU A 25 14.20 9.88 7.11
C LEU A 25 14.74 11.06 6.28
N ILE A 26 13.88 11.76 5.52
CA ILE A 26 14.26 12.96 4.76
C ILE A 26 14.73 14.08 5.69
N ASN A 27 14.02 14.32 6.80
CA ASN A 27 14.38 15.33 7.80
C ASN A 27 15.75 15.04 8.43
N ARG A 28 16.11 13.76 8.54
CA ARG A 28 17.43 13.27 8.97
C ARG A 28 18.47 13.24 7.86
N LYS A 29 18.16 13.77 6.68
CA LYS A 29 19.03 13.83 5.48
C LYS A 29 19.46 12.46 4.96
N VAL A 30 18.64 11.45 5.19
CA VAL A 30 18.85 10.10 4.63
C VAL A 30 18.54 10.15 3.14
N ASP A 31 19.46 9.67 2.32
CA ASP A 31 19.22 9.52 0.89
C ASP A 31 18.27 8.36 0.62
N ILE A 32 17.11 8.69 0.04
CA ILE A 32 16.04 7.75 -0.30
C ILE A 32 15.90 7.73 -1.81
N SER A 33 15.97 6.52 -2.36
CA SER A 33 15.90 6.30 -3.80
C SER A 33 14.64 6.92 -4.40
N GLN A 34 14.78 7.47 -5.62
CA GLN A 34 13.63 7.98 -6.38
C GLN A 34 12.57 6.89 -6.61
N ALA A 35 13.00 5.63 -6.77
CA ALA A 35 12.10 4.49 -6.92
C ALA A 35 11.13 4.34 -5.73
N THR A 36 11.59 4.54 -4.49
CA THR A 36 10.74 4.50 -3.29
C THR A 36 9.66 5.59 -3.31
N ARG A 37 10.02 6.79 -3.77
CA ARG A 37 9.08 7.93 -3.89
C ARG A 37 8.03 7.64 -4.97
N ILE A 38 8.48 7.16 -6.14
CA ILE A 38 7.60 6.77 -7.25
C ILE A 38 6.62 5.67 -6.82
N ALA A 39 7.08 4.67 -6.07
CA ALA A 39 6.20 3.60 -5.55
C ALA A 39 5.10 4.16 -4.63
N LEU A 40 5.44 5.09 -3.73
CA LEU A 40 4.45 5.74 -2.85
C LEU A 40 3.46 6.62 -3.61
N ASP A 41 3.93 7.39 -4.59
CA ASP A 41 3.06 8.23 -5.42
C ASP A 41 2.14 7.36 -6.28
N GLY A 42 2.67 6.28 -6.87
CA GLY A 42 1.91 5.28 -7.63
C GLY A 42 0.83 4.61 -6.77
N ALA A 43 1.18 4.17 -5.56
CA ALA A 43 0.22 3.63 -4.59
C ALA A 43 -0.89 4.63 -4.26
N LYS A 44 -0.55 5.93 -4.09
CA LYS A 44 -1.54 6.97 -3.78
C LYS A 44 -2.55 7.17 -4.91
N VAL A 45 -2.08 7.16 -6.16
CA VAL A 45 -2.96 7.23 -7.33
C VAL A 45 -3.94 6.06 -7.34
N LEU A 46 -3.44 4.84 -7.14
CA LEU A 46 -4.27 3.64 -7.10
C LEU A 46 -5.27 3.63 -5.93
N ILE A 47 -4.86 4.09 -4.75
CA ILE A 47 -5.75 4.26 -3.58
C ILE A 47 -6.88 5.23 -3.90
N ASN A 48 -6.55 6.38 -4.49
CA ASN A 48 -7.56 7.36 -4.87
C ASN A 48 -8.54 6.76 -5.88
N LEU A 49 -8.04 6.10 -6.93
CA LEU A 49 -8.89 5.38 -7.88
C LEU A 49 -9.82 4.41 -7.15
N CYS A 50 -9.27 3.55 -6.28
CA CYS A 50 -10.05 2.56 -5.53
C CYS A 50 -11.18 3.17 -4.69
N LYS A 51 -10.94 4.34 -4.07
CA LYS A 51 -11.97 5.02 -3.28
C LYS A 51 -13.11 5.56 -4.13
N PHE A 52 -12.82 6.07 -5.33
CA PHE A 52 -13.81 6.74 -6.19
C PHE A 52 -14.54 5.79 -7.14
N HIS A 53 -14.00 4.61 -7.41
CA HIS A 53 -14.65 3.61 -8.27
C HIS A 53 -14.80 2.25 -7.55
N PRO A 54 -15.84 2.06 -6.71
CA PRO A 54 -16.06 0.84 -5.93
C PRO A 54 -16.42 -0.42 -6.76
N ARG A 55 -16.31 -0.36 -8.09
CA ARG A 55 -16.38 -1.49 -9.04
C ARG A 55 -15.11 -1.61 -9.89
N LEU A 56 -13.99 -1.06 -9.42
CA LEU A 56 -12.73 -0.96 -10.17
C LEU A 56 -12.25 -2.30 -10.74
N ALA A 57 -12.49 -3.42 -10.05
CA ALA A 57 -12.15 -4.75 -10.56
C ALA A 57 -12.95 -5.17 -11.82
N HIS A 58 -14.13 -4.59 -12.03
CA HIS A 58 -14.95 -4.76 -13.24
C HIS A 58 -14.70 -3.67 -14.28
N ASP A 59 -14.38 -2.44 -13.85
CA ASP A 59 -14.26 -1.26 -14.73
C ASP A 59 -12.84 -1.03 -15.25
N VAL A 60 -11.82 -1.59 -14.59
CA VAL A 60 -10.41 -1.42 -14.95
C VAL A 60 -9.73 -2.78 -14.96
N THR A 61 -9.34 -3.21 -16.15
CA THR A 61 -8.59 -4.45 -16.33
C THR A 61 -7.11 -4.23 -15.96
N PRO A 62 -6.37 -5.30 -15.61
CA PRO A 62 -4.93 -5.21 -15.36
C PRO A 62 -4.17 -4.53 -16.51
N SER A 63 -4.57 -4.79 -17.76
CA SER A 63 -3.97 -4.18 -18.96
C SER A 63 -4.26 -2.68 -19.11
N MET A 64 -5.36 -2.18 -18.55
CA MET A 64 -5.64 -0.74 -18.51
C MET A 64 -4.72 -0.04 -17.50
N LEU A 65 -4.37 -0.68 -16.38
CA LEU A 65 -3.36 -0.18 -15.45
C LEU A 65 -1.96 -0.14 -16.10
N ASP A 66 -1.62 -1.16 -16.88
CA ASP A 66 -0.34 -1.24 -17.61
C ASP A 66 -0.14 -0.07 -18.57
N SER A 67 -1.21 0.28 -19.29
CA SER A 67 -1.19 1.33 -20.31
C SER A 67 -0.97 2.73 -19.75
N VAL A 68 -1.31 2.96 -18.48
CA VAL A 68 -1.26 4.30 -17.87
C VAL A 68 0.02 4.52 -17.07
N GLN A 69 0.67 3.45 -16.57
CA GLN A 69 1.77 3.62 -15.61
C GLN A 69 3.02 2.76 -15.87
N GLY A 70 3.07 1.92 -16.92
CA GLY A 70 4.28 1.14 -17.25
C GLY A 70 4.68 0.13 -16.17
N PHE A 71 3.69 -0.35 -15.41
CA PHE A 71 3.88 -1.15 -14.21
C PHE A 71 3.92 -2.67 -14.51
N CYS A 72 4.81 -3.42 -13.85
CA CYS A 72 4.95 -4.87 -14.07
C CYS A 72 3.84 -5.67 -13.37
N VAL A 73 2.82 -6.17 -14.09
CA VAL A 73 1.72 -7.00 -13.53
C VAL A 73 2.21 -8.30 -12.91
N GLY A 74 3.32 -8.86 -13.43
CA GLY A 74 3.81 -10.18 -13.03
C GLY A 74 4.22 -10.31 -11.57
N CYS A 75 4.51 -9.20 -10.87
CA CYS A 75 5.02 -9.23 -9.50
C CYS A 75 3.95 -9.01 -8.41
N CYS A 76 2.81 -8.37 -8.74
CA CYS A 76 1.91 -7.79 -7.73
C CYS A 76 0.44 -8.18 -7.86
N GLY A 77 0.12 -9.18 -8.69
CA GLY A 77 -1.25 -9.64 -8.91
C GLY A 77 -2.04 -8.77 -9.90
N ALA A 78 -3.24 -9.24 -10.25
CA ALA A 78 -4.04 -8.69 -11.34
C ALA A 78 -5.02 -7.57 -10.89
N ASP A 79 -5.47 -7.56 -9.63
CA ASP A 79 -6.43 -6.57 -9.16
C ASP A 79 -5.77 -5.35 -8.47
N VAL A 80 -6.49 -4.22 -8.49
CA VAL A 80 -6.03 -2.91 -8.00
C VAL A 80 -5.65 -2.94 -6.53
N VAL A 81 -6.38 -3.69 -5.70
CA VAL A 81 -6.13 -3.76 -4.25
C VAL A 81 -4.84 -4.52 -3.99
N SER A 82 -4.67 -5.69 -4.61
CA SER A 82 -3.41 -6.45 -4.55
C SER A 82 -2.22 -5.62 -5.02
N ARG A 83 -2.41 -4.79 -6.06
CA ARG A 83 -1.38 -3.88 -6.54
C ARG A 83 -1.00 -2.82 -5.51
N ILE A 84 -1.98 -2.14 -4.92
CA ILE A 84 -1.74 -1.15 -3.86
C ILE A 84 -0.95 -1.79 -2.71
N VAL A 85 -1.37 -2.99 -2.26
CA VAL A 85 -0.70 -3.72 -1.18
C VAL A 85 0.78 -3.97 -1.51
N CYS A 86 1.07 -4.42 -2.73
CA CYS A 86 2.43 -4.71 -3.18
C CYS A 86 3.33 -3.47 -3.18
N GLU A 87 2.85 -2.36 -3.72
CA GLU A 87 3.60 -1.09 -3.77
C GLU A 87 3.87 -0.55 -2.35
N LEU A 88 2.86 -0.59 -1.48
CA LEU A 88 3.00 -0.15 -0.08
C LEU A 88 3.97 -1.04 0.71
N LYS A 89 3.93 -2.37 0.52
CA LYS A 89 4.89 -3.29 1.16
C LYS A 89 6.31 -3.03 0.69
N THR A 90 6.50 -2.87 -0.62
CA THR A 90 7.81 -2.53 -1.19
C THR A 90 8.35 -1.21 -0.62
N ALA A 91 7.51 -0.17 -0.55
CA ALA A 91 7.89 1.11 0.04
C ALA A 91 8.24 0.98 1.53
N GLN A 92 7.40 0.28 2.30
CA GLN A 92 7.63 0.00 3.72
C GLN A 92 8.98 -0.69 3.94
N ASP A 93 9.29 -1.75 3.19
CA ASP A 93 10.51 -2.53 3.36
C ASP A 93 11.75 -1.69 3.06
N LEU A 94 11.75 -0.96 1.94
CA LEU A 94 12.86 -0.08 1.56
C LEU A 94 13.11 1.03 2.59
N ILE A 95 12.05 1.63 3.12
CA ILE A 95 12.14 2.67 4.16
C ILE A 95 12.63 2.05 5.48
N THR A 96 12.12 0.87 5.86
CA THR A 96 12.50 0.19 7.11
C THR A 96 13.97 -0.21 7.09
N ILE A 97 14.47 -0.78 5.99
CA ILE A 97 15.89 -1.14 5.84
C ILE A 97 16.77 0.09 6.00
N LYS A 98 16.37 1.23 5.44
CA LYS A 98 17.10 2.50 5.58
C LYS A 98 17.01 3.07 7.00
N ALA A 99 15.89 2.87 7.68
CA ALA A 99 15.64 3.37 9.02
C ALA A 99 16.54 2.71 10.09
N VAL A 100 16.82 1.41 9.95
CA VAL A 100 17.57 0.62 10.96
C VAL A 100 18.93 1.24 11.33
N SER A 101 19.58 1.97 10.42
CA SER A 101 20.89 2.57 10.68
C SER A 101 20.86 4.04 11.13
N VAL A 102 19.67 4.66 11.24
CA VAL A 102 19.54 6.13 11.36
C VAL A 102 18.49 6.61 12.37
N VAL A 103 17.56 5.75 12.77
CA VAL A 103 16.60 6.04 13.83
C VAL A 103 16.78 5.06 14.99
N ASP A 104 16.35 5.49 16.18
CA ASP A 104 16.38 4.65 17.36
C ASP A 104 15.42 3.47 17.21
N GLU A 105 15.78 2.34 17.81
CA GLU A 105 14.98 1.11 17.79
C GLU A 105 13.54 1.36 18.29
N SER A 106 13.36 2.23 19.28
CA SER A 106 12.05 2.61 19.80
C SER A 106 11.14 3.25 18.76
N VAL A 107 11.71 4.03 17.84
CA VAL A 107 10.98 4.66 16.71
C VAL A 107 10.56 3.59 15.71
N ILE A 108 11.47 2.66 15.36
CA ILE A 108 11.19 1.55 14.44
C ILE A 108 10.07 0.66 14.98
N ILE A 109 10.14 0.30 16.26
CA ILE A 109 9.12 -0.51 16.94
C ILE A 109 7.77 0.22 16.93
N SER A 110 7.76 1.54 17.15
CA SER A 110 6.52 2.33 17.09
C SER A 110 5.88 2.27 15.71
N TRP A 111 6.67 2.43 14.65
CA TRP A 111 6.18 2.31 13.26
C TRP A 111 5.66 0.91 12.96
N GLN A 112 6.40 -0.13 13.34
CA GLN A 112 6.00 -1.52 13.11
C GLN A 112 4.67 -1.84 13.78
N LYS A 113 4.46 -1.42 15.04
CA LYS A 113 3.19 -1.64 15.75
C LYS A 113 2.01 -0.99 15.05
N LYS A 114 2.13 0.28 14.66
CA LYS A 114 1.07 1.00 13.94
C LYS A 114 0.74 0.32 12.60
N LEU A 115 1.79 -0.05 11.85
CA LEU A 115 1.61 -0.70 10.56
C LEU A 115 1.04 -2.12 10.71
N GLU A 116 1.45 -2.90 11.72
CA GLU A 116 0.86 -4.21 12.02
C GLU A 116 -0.65 -4.11 12.30
N GLU A 117 -1.06 -3.13 13.10
CA GLU A 117 -2.48 -2.89 13.38
C GLU A 117 -3.26 -2.57 12.08
N LEU A 118 -2.71 -1.72 11.22
CA LEU A 118 -3.33 -1.37 9.94
C LEU A 118 -3.35 -2.55 8.97
N TRP A 119 -2.25 -3.29 8.83
CA TRP A 119 -2.17 -4.48 7.98
C TRP A 119 -3.12 -5.58 8.47
N SER A 120 -3.31 -5.74 9.77
CA SER A 120 -4.27 -6.71 10.32
C SER A 120 -5.71 -6.42 9.86
N LYS A 121 -6.06 -5.13 9.70
CA LYS A 121 -7.37 -4.71 9.17
C LYS A 121 -7.50 -5.06 7.68
N VAL A 122 -6.43 -4.93 6.91
CA VAL A 122 -6.40 -5.36 5.50
C VAL A 122 -6.62 -6.88 5.39
N SER A 123 -5.87 -7.68 6.13
CA SER A 123 -5.99 -9.15 6.11
C SER A 123 -7.38 -9.66 6.51
N LYS A 124 -8.00 -9.05 7.54
CA LYS A 124 -9.38 -9.37 7.95
C LYS A 124 -10.41 -9.08 6.85
N ASN A 125 -10.18 -8.09 6.01
CA ASN A 125 -11.08 -7.76 4.90
C ASN A 125 -10.91 -8.71 3.71
N PHE A 126 -9.68 -9.18 3.42
CA PHE A 126 -9.45 -10.22 2.42
C PHE A 126 -10.09 -11.56 2.82
N GLN A 127 -9.92 -11.99 4.07
CA GLN A 127 -10.55 -13.24 4.58
C GLN A 127 -12.08 -13.22 4.50
N LYS A 128 -12.71 -12.06 4.70
CA LYS A 128 -14.17 -11.91 4.52
C LYS A 128 -14.61 -12.05 3.06
N LYS A 129 -13.79 -11.61 2.10
CA LYS A 129 -14.08 -11.71 0.65
C LYS A 129 -14.02 -13.18 0.19
N ASP A 130 -13.07 -13.96 0.66
CA ASP A 130 -12.94 -15.39 0.32
C ASP A 130 -14.10 -16.24 0.88
N VAL A 131 -14.57 -15.94 2.08
CA VAL A 131 -15.72 -16.65 2.69
C VAL A 131 -17.01 -16.39 1.92
N VAL A 132 -17.27 -15.16 1.46
CA VAL A 132 -18.48 -14.83 0.69
C VAL A 132 -18.46 -15.48 -0.68
N THR A 133 -17.30 -15.51 -1.35
CA THR A 133 -17.15 -16.11 -2.69
C THR A 133 -17.27 -17.64 -2.67
N SER A 134 -17.05 -18.29 -1.52
CA SER A 134 -17.11 -19.75 -1.35
C SER A 134 -18.53 -20.28 -1.03
N ILE A 135 -19.51 -19.40 -0.81
CA ILE A 135 -20.89 -19.76 -0.42
C ILE A 135 -21.88 -19.47 -1.56
N THR A 136 -21.40 -19.04 -2.73
CA THR A 136 -22.21 -18.78 -3.94
C THR A 136 -21.83 -19.76 -5.04
#